data_AF-A0A843SXE1-F1
#
_entry.id   AF-A0A843SXE1-F1
#
_cell.length_a   1.000
_cell.length_b   1.000
_cell.length_c   1.000
_cell.angle_alpha   90.00
_cell.angle_beta   90.00
_cell.angle_gamma   90.00
#
_symmetry.space_group_name_H-M   'P 1'
#
loop_
_entity.id
_entity.type
_entity.pdbx_description
1 polymer ?
#
loop_
_entity_poly.entity_id
_entity_poly.type
_entity_poly.pdbx_seq_one_letter_code
_entity_poly.pdbx_strand_id
1 'polypeptide(L)'
;MDLETGAIVAVTVQDADEGDTTTIVETVTATFEQVEAARADVDDPHRLEEIIADKGYHSNRIMVELDALGVRSYVAEPARGRRDWSNCGNASLSARWLAAIRHRHRCTGILRGA
;
A
#
# COMPACT_ATOMS: atom_id res chain seq x y z
N MET A 1 -10.08 14.35 -2.84
CA MET A 1 -11.12 15.23 -2.28
C MET A 1 -11.30 14.80 -0.83
N ASP A 2 -11.12 15.73 0.11
CA ASP A 2 -11.41 15.49 1.52
C ASP A 2 -12.90 15.73 1.76
N LEU A 3 -13.62 14.69 2.19
CA LEU A 3 -15.07 14.74 2.33
C LEU A 3 -15.52 15.45 3.61
N GLU A 4 -14.65 15.56 4.60
CA GLU A 4 -14.97 16.18 5.89
C GLU A 4 -14.88 17.71 5.80
N THR A 5 -13.82 18.23 5.17
CA THR A 5 -13.61 19.67 4.98
C THR A 5 -14.15 20.20 3.65
N GLY A 6 -14.39 19.32 2.67
CA GLY A 6 -14.68 19.71 1.29
C GLY A 6 -13.44 20.19 0.52
N ALA A 7 -12.23 20.04 1.07
CA ALA A 7 -11.01 20.46 0.40
C ALA A 7 -10.71 19.60 -0.84
N ILE A 8 -10.36 20.27 -1.95
CA ILE A 8 -9.83 19.60 -3.13
C ILE A 8 -8.30 19.58 -2.99
N VAL A 9 -7.76 18.38 -2.78
CA VAL A 9 -6.33 18.13 -2.65
C VAL A 9 -5.71 17.98 -4.04
N ALA A 10 -4.69 18.78 -4.34
CA ALA A 10 -4.01 18.80 -5.64
C ALA A 10 -3.02 17.63 -5.76
N VAL A 11 -3.37 16.59 -6.53
CA VAL A 11 -2.47 15.44 -6.69
C VAL A 11 -1.19 15.81 -7.47
N THR A 12 -0.06 15.20 -7.11
CA THR A 12 1.16 15.27 -7.91
C THR A 12 0.92 14.64 -9.27
N VAL A 13 1.10 15.40 -10.35
CA VAL A 13 1.15 14.87 -11.72
C VAL A 13 2.60 14.52 -12.00
N GLN A 14 2.86 13.24 -12.23
CA GLN A 14 4.19 12.72 -12.55
C GLN A 14 4.44 12.79 -14.06
N ASP A 15 5.71 12.79 -14.46
CA ASP A 15 6.09 12.82 -15.88
C ASP A 15 5.55 11.59 -16.62
N ALA A 16 5.22 11.77 -17.90
CA ALA A 16 4.47 10.77 -18.68
C ALA A 16 5.27 9.48 -19.01
N ASP A 17 6.58 9.48 -18.79
CA ASP A 17 7.46 8.32 -18.94
C ASP A 17 7.62 7.50 -17.65
N GLU A 18 7.21 8.05 -16.50
CA GLU A 18 7.18 7.34 -15.24
C GLU A 18 5.81 6.71 -14.99
N GLY A 19 5.75 5.38 -15.08
CA GLY A 19 4.53 4.66 -14.76
C GLY A 19 4.17 4.80 -13.27
N ASP A 20 2.90 5.07 -12.99
CA ASP A 20 2.17 4.87 -11.73
C ASP A 20 2.79 3.91 -10.70
N THR A 21 3.12 2.68 -11.11
CA THR A 21 3.70 1.65 -10.21
C THR A 21 5.12 1.95 -9.75
N THR A 22 5.79 2.93 -10.36
CA THR A 22 7.12 3.44 -9.99
C THR A 22 6.99 4.58 -9.01
N THR A 23 5.98 5.44 -9.16
CA THR A 23 5.81 6.69 -8.44
C THR A 23 4.87 6.60 -7.24
N ILE A 24 4.18 5.47 -7.04
CA ILE A 24 3.15 5.33 -5.98
C ILE A 24 3.62 5.74 -4.58
N VAL A 25 4.86 5.47 -4.19
CA VAL A 25 5.37 5.87 -2.86
C VAL A 25 5.42 7.40 -2.73
N GLU A 26 5.90 8.06 -3.77
CA GLU A 26 5.96 9.52 -3.83
C GLU A 26 4.55 10.12 -3.85
N THR A 27 3.66 9.59 -4.69
CA THR A 27 2.26 10.03 -4.76
C THR A 27 1.57 9.87 -3.41
N VAL A 28 1.75 8.75 -2.73
CA VAL A 28 1.13 8.49 -1.41
C VAL A 28 1.71 9.42 -0.35
N THR A 29 3.02 9.62 -0.35
CA THR A 29 3.69 10.53 0.60
C THR A 29 3.21 11.97 0.42
N ALA A 30 3.22 12.47 -0.82
CA ALA A 30 2.72 13.80 -1.13
C ALA A 30 1.23 13.95 -0.79
N THR A 31 0.43 12.90 -1.00
CA THR A 31 -0.99 12.91 -0.62
C THR A 31 -1.16 13.06 0.89
N PHE A 32 -0.37 12.36 1.72
CA PHE A 32 -0.40 12.56 3.17
C PHE A 32 -0.12 14.01 3.53
N GLU A 33 0.98 14.57 3.05
CA GLU A 33 1.39 15.94 3.39
C GLU A 33 0.31 16.96 3.02
N GLN A 34 -0.32 16.80 1.86
CA GLN A 34 -1.35 17.72 1.41
C GLN A 34 -2.68 17.55 2.15
N VAL A 35 -3.06 16.32 2.50
CA VAL A 35 -4.26 16.07 3.31
C VAL A 35 -4.07 16.62 4.72
N GLU A 36 -2.91 16.41 5.34
CA GLU A 36 -2.56 16.98 6.64
C GLU A 36 -2.58 18.51 6.58
N ALA A 37 -2.01 19.13 5.54
CA ALA A 37 -2.06 20.57 5.35
C ALA A 37 -3.49 21.10 5.15
N ALA A 38 -4.34 20.39 4.41
CA ALA A 38 -5.74 20.76 4.21
C ALA A 38 -6.58 20.66 5.50
N ARG A 39 -6.12 19.86 6.47
CA ARG A 39 -6.78 19.62 7.75
C ARG A 39 -6.12 20.35 8.92
N ALA A 40 -5.21 21.29 8.66
CA ALA A 40 -4.44 21.99 9.69
C ALA A 40 -5.32 22.73 10.73
N ASP A 41 -6.51 23.19 10.32
CA ASP A 41 -7.46 23.91 11.18
C ASP A 41 -8.59 23.00 11.73
N VAL A 42 -8.53 21.69 11.50
CA VAL A 42 -9.49 20.73 12.04
C VAL A 42 -9.03 20.28 13.43
N ASP A 43 -9.91 20.36 14.42
CA ASP A 43 -9.65 19.79 15.74
C ASP A 43 -9.68 18.25 15.69
N ASP A 44 -8.60 17.60 16.14
CA ASP A 44 -8.40 16.14 16.14
C ASP A 44 -8.63 15.48 14.77
N PRO A 45 -7.82 15.83 13.74
CA PRO A 45 -8.03 15.32 12.40
C PRO A 45 -7.74 13.81 12.35
N HIS A 46 -8.64 13.07 11.72
CA HIS A 46 -8.39 11.66 11.43
C HIS A 46 -7.16 11.52 10.54
N ARG A 47 -6.23 10.65 10.92
CA ARG A 47 -5.09 10.33 10.06
C ARG A 47 -5.55 9.53 8.85
N LEU A 48 -4.80 9.62 7.77
CA LEU A 48 -5.02 8.78 6.61
C LEU A 48 -4.48 7.37 6.93
N GLU A 49 -5.40 6.43 7.13
CA GLU A 49 -5.09 5.07 7.60
C GLU A 49 -5.07 4.03 6.49
N GLU A 50 -5.75 4.31 5.38
CA GLU A 50 -6.05 3.30 4.36
C GLU A 50 -5.77 3.78 2.95
N ILE A 51 -5.30 2.86 2.10
CA ILE A 51 -5.16 3.08 0.66
C ILE A 51 -5.84 1.96 -0.13
N ILE A 52 -6.54 2.35 -1.19
CA ILE A 52 -7.16 1.43 -2.15
C ILE A 52 -6.45 1.63 -3.49
N ALA A 53 -5.91 0.55 -4.08
CA ALA A 53 -5.21 0.61 -5.35
C ALA A 53 -5.64 -0.52 -6.31
N ASP A 54 -5.50 -0.27 -7.62
CA ASP A 54 -5.84 -1.23 -8.67
C ASP A 54 -4.90 -2.46 -8.67
N LYS A 55 -5.33 -3.54 -9.34
CA LYS A 55 -4.55 -4.77 -9.51
C LYS A 55 -3.17 -4.56 -10.12
N GLY A 56 -2.96 -3.50 -10.91
CA GLY A 56 -1.64 -3.14 -11.45
C GLY A 56 -0.59 -2.91 -10.37
N TYR A 57 -1.00 -2.49 -9.18
CA TYR A 57 -0.12 -2.15 -8.05
C TYR A 57 0.22 -3.36 -7.17
N HIS A 58 -0.19 -4.56 -7.56
CA HIS A 58 -0.11 -5.76 -6.73
C HIS A 58 1.28 -6.45 -6.71
N SER A 59 2.36 -5.72 -7.05
CA SER A 59 3.71 -6.28 -6.98
C SER A 59 4.19 -6.43 -5.53
N ASN A 60 5.05 -7.41 -5.24
CA ASN A 60 5.62 -7.58 -3.89
C ASN A 60 6.38 -6.34 -3.40
N ARG A 61 6.99 -5.58 -4.33
CA ARG A 61 7.69 -4.34 -3.99
C ARG A 61 6.72 -3.33 -3.39
N ILE A 62 5.62 -3.05 -4.09
CA ILE A 62 4.60 -2.10 -3.65
C ILE A 62 3.97 -2.52 -2.32
N MET A 63 3.67 -3.81 -2.11
CA MET A 63 3.08 -4.25 -0.83
C MET A 63 4.00 -3.99 0.36
N VAL A 64 5.32 -4.05 0.15
CA VAL A 64 6.29 -3.75 1.21
C VAL A 64 6.41 -2.25 1.42
N GLU A 65 6.48 -1.49 0.33
CA GLU A 65 6.57 -0.04 0.40
C GLU A 65 5.35 0.56 1.11
N LEU A 66 4.13 0.06 0.85
CA LEU A 66 2.91 0.50 1.55
C LEU A 66 2.89 0.11 3.05
N ASP A 67 3.38 -1.08 3.41
CA ASP A 67 3.52 -1.48 4.83
C ASP A 67 4.56 -0.62 5.55
N ALA A 68 5.66 -0.27 4.87
CA ALA A 68 6.69 0.62 5.42
C ALA A 68 6.17 2.06 5.66
N LEU A 69 5.19 2.51 4.87
CA LEU A 69 4.47 3.76 5.11
C LEU A 69 3.46 3.68 6.26
N GLY A 70 3.26 2.49 6.85
CA GLY A 70 2.37 2.29 7.99
C GLY A 70 0.88 2.33 7.67
N VAL A 71 0.49 2.21 6.41
CA VAL A 71 -0.91 2.28 5.98
C VAL A 71 -1.51 0.93 5.60
N ARG A 72 -2.78 0.76 5.93
CA ARG A 72 -3.55 -0.43 5.57
C ARG A 72 -3.90 -0.36 4.08
N SER A 73 -3.29 -1.23 3.28
CA SER A 73 -3.53 -1.29 1.85
C SER A 73 -4.54 -2.38 1.45
N TYR A 74 -5.46 -2.01 0.56
CA TYR A 74 -6.34 -2.90 -0.18
C TYR A 74 -6.02 -2.81 -1.67
N VAL A 75 -5.34 -3.82 -2.18
CA VAL A 75 -4.94 -3.87 -3.59
C VAL A 75 -5.57 -5.08 -4.23
N ALA A 76 -6.30 -4.88 -5.33
CA ALA A 76 -7.00 -5.97 -6.01
C ALA A 76 -6.00 -7.06 -6.45
N GLU A 77 -6.28 -8.34 -6.16
CA GLU A 77 -5.44 -9.43 -6.65
C GLU A 77 -5.68 -9.63 -8.15
N PRO A 78 -4.63 -9.65 -8.99
CA PRO A 78 -4.77 -9.96 -10.41
C PRO A 78 -5.30 -11.40 -10.59
N ALA A 79 -6.00 -11.64 -11.70
CA ALA A 79 -6.52 -12.96 -12.06
C ALA A 79 -5.41 -13.93 -12.49
N ARG A 80 -4.57 -14.32 -11.54
CA ARG A 80 -3.59 -15.39 -11.59
C ARG A 80 -3.98 -16.34 -10.46
N GLY A 81 -4.01 -17.64 -10.70
CA GLY A 81 -4.40 -18.62 -9.69
C GLY A 81 -3.61 -18.46 -8.38
N ARG A 82 -3.96 -19.27 -7.38
CA ARG A 82 -3.34 -19.19 -6.06
C ARG A 82 -1.81 -19.23 -6.14
N ARG A 83 -1.16 -18.26 -5.51
CA ARG A 83 0.30 -18.18 -5.49
C ARG A 83 0.90 -19.32 -4.66
N ASP A 84 1.92 -19.97 -5.20
CA ASP A 84 2.74 -20.93 -4.49
C ASP A 84 3.73 -20.18 -3.59
N TRP A 85 3.69 -20.50 -2.29
CA TRP A 85 4.52 -19.92 -1.25
C TRP A 85 5.49 -20.94 -0.64
N SER A 86 5.73 -22.07 -1.30
CA SER A 86 6.51 -23.18 -0.73
C SER A 86 8.00 -22.86 -0.53
N ASN A 87 8.52 -21.77 -1.11
CA ASN A 87 9.94 -21.38 -1.04
C ASN A 87 10.20 -20.06 -0.29
N CYS A 88 9.35 -19.68 0.68
CA CYS A 88 9.45 -18.40 1.40
C CYS A 88 10.51 -18.38 2.53
N GLY A 89 11.48 -19.29 2.54
CA GLY A 89 12.32 -19.58 3.71
C GLY A 89 13.74 -18.98 3.76
N ASN A 90 14.19 -18.19 2.77
CA ASN A 90 15.54 -17.61 2.84
C ASN A 90 15.55 -16.24 3.57
N ALA A 91 16.35 -16.18 4.63
CA ALA A 91 16.30 -15.21 5.73
C ALA A 91 16.63 -13.74 5.38
N SER A 92 17.16 -13.44 4.19
CA SER A 92 17.51 -12.07 3.75
C SER A 92 16.32 -11.21 3.32
N LEU A 93 15.09 -11.71 3.44
CA LEU A 93 13.86 -11.06 3.00
C LEU A 93 12.81 -10.86 4.12
N SER A 94 13.14 -11.14 5.39
CA SER A 94 12.15 -11.33 6.48
C SER A 94 11.16 -10.17 6.72
N ALA A 95 11.60 -8.91 6.65
CA ALA A 95 10.72 -7.75 6.79
C ALA A 95 9.86 -7.49 5.53
N ARG A 96 10.47 -7.58 4.33
CA ARG A 96 9.75 -7.57 3.04
C ARG A 96 8.69 -8.68 2.95
N TRP A 97 8.94 -9.81 3.58
CA TRP A 97 8.04 -10.97 3.57
C TRP A 97 6.80 -10.77 4.45
N LEU A 98 6.96 -10.30 5.68
CA LEU A 98 5.85 -10.16 6.63
C LEU A 98 4.82 -9.11 6.16
N ALA A 99 5.29 -7.99 5.63
CA ALA A 99 4.47 -6.95 5.01
C ALA A 99 3.54 -7.51 3.92
N ALA A 100 4.12 -8.19 2.92
CA ALA A 100 3.36 -8.75 1.80
C ALA A 100 2.35 -9.84 2.21
N ILE A 101 2.60 -10.55 3.32
CA ILE A 101 1.69 -11.57 3.87
C ILE A 101 0.58 -10.94 4.72
N ARG A 102 0.87 -9.91 5.53
CA ARG A 102 -0.11 -9.23 6.40
C ARG A 102 -1.31 -8.70 5.61
N HIS A 103 -1.06 -8.18 4.41
CA HIS A 103 -2.09 -7.70 3.50
C HIS A 103 -2.85 -8.83 2.74
N ARG A 104 -2.61 -10.12 3.03
CA ARG A 104 -3.20 -11.26 2.29
C ARG A 104 -3.80 -12.33 3.22
N HIS A 105 -5.13 -12.36 3.29
CA HIS A 105 -5.91 -13.26 4.15
C HIS A 105 -5.95 -14.77 3.75
N ARG A 106 -4.96 -15.34 3.05
CA ARG A 106 -5.00 -16.81 2.78
C ARG A 106 -3.64 -17.49 2.53
N CYS A 107 -2.80 -17.55 3.55
CA CYS A 107 -1.75 -18.57 3.67
C CYS A 107 -2.36 -19.88 4.18
N THR A 108 -2.81 -20.76 3.28
CA THR A 108 -3.11 -22.16 3.66
C THR A 108 -1.79 -22.94 3.50
N GLY A 109 -1.12 -23.28 4.61
CA GLY A 109 0.10 -24.10 4.56
C GLY A 109 1.20 -23.79 5.56
N ILE A 110 0.94 -23.05 6.64
CA ILE A 110 1.87 -23.00 7.78
C ILE A 110 1.25 -23.86 8.88
N LEU A 111 1.99 -24.90 9.29
CA LEU A 111 1.71 -25.94 10.30
C LEU A 111 0.97 -27.21 9.84
N ARG A 112 1.67 -28.11 9.13
CA ARG A 112 1.60 -29.56 9.40
C ARG A 112 2.97 -30.22 9.18
N GLY A 113 3.67 -30.44 10.31
CA GLY A 113 4.55 -31.59 10.58
C GLY A 113 5.84 -31.78 9.78
N ALA A 114 6.98 -31.52 10.42
CA ALA A 114 8.01 -32.52 10.75
C ALA A 114 8.99 -31.91 11.76
#